data_AF-B0WKX9-F1
#
_entry.id   AF-B0WKX9-F1
#
_cell.length_a   1.000
_cell.length_b   1.000
_cell.length_c   1.000
_cell.angle_alpha   90.00
_cell.angle_beta   90.00
_cell.angle_gamma   90.00
#
_symmetry.space_group_name_H-M   'P 1'
#
loop_
_entity.id
_entity.type
_entity.pdbx_description
1 polymer ?
#
loop_
_entity_poly.entity_id
_entity_poly.type
_entity_poly.pdbx_seq_one_letter_code
_entity_poly.pdbx_strand_id
1 'polypeptide(L)'
;MADVRDILDLERPPTPELTKESLLARNKKIYEKKLAVKRPEGMHREVFALLYNDNKDAPPLLPTDTGTGYKSNKARLGMKKVRRWEWAPFTNPARTDGAVFHHWKRASDEPKEYPFAKFNKQLDIPSYTMTDYNTHLKTNLTKWTKPQTDHLFDLAKRFDVRFIIMADRWDRANYGSKTVEDLKERYYEVIGILNKVRGTPEKKIFTFDGEHERRRKEQLKKLFDRTPKQIEEEQMLLNELKKIEARKKERERKTQDLQKLISQADQQQAEQQQHQQSGSHKKSDKKLKKKIQQQPRPSKVDSVVSAVESAGIKFTDLRGTVD
;
A
#
# COMPACT_ATOMS: atom_id res chain seq x y z
N MET A 1 -42.06 51.92 1.88
CA MET A 1 -42.10 51.04 0.69
C MET A 1 -42.82 49.78 1.14
N ALA A 2 -44.04 49.55 0.65
CA ALA A 2 -44.80 48.35 1.00
C ALA A 2 -44.13 47.12 0.35
N ASP A 3 -43.94 46.07 1.15
CA ASP A 3 -43.32 44.81 0.71
C ASP A 3 -44.30 44.03 -0.19
N VAL A 4 -43.78 43.19 -1.09
CA VAL A 4 -44.56 42.36 -2.03
C VAL A 4 -45.56 41.45 -1.30
N ARG A 5 -45.31 41.15 -0.01
CA ARG A 5 -46.22 40.39 0.85
C ARG A 5 -47.44 41.16 1.34
N ASP A 6 -47.35 42.48 1.52
CA ASP A 6 -48.49 43.36 1.85
C ASP A 6 -49.42 43.53 0.65
N ILE A 7 -48.90 43.42 -0.58
CA ILE A 7 -49.67 43.57 -1.82
C ILE A 7 -50.51 42.33 -2.12
N LEU A 8 -50.17 41.17 -1.54
CA LEU A 8 -50.76 39.87 -1.86
C LEU A 8 -51.63 39.29 -0.72
N ASP A 9 -51.91 40.06 0.34
CA ASP A 9 -52.74 39.66 1.49
C ASP A 9 -52.39 38.26 2.06
N LEU A 10 -51.09 37.92 2.06
CA LEU A 10 -50.61 36.64 2.56
C LEU A 10 -50.43 36.70 4.08
N GLU A 11 -51.24 35.95 4.83
CA GLU A 11 -51.16 35.88 6.29
C GLU A 11 -49.76 35.47 6.79
N ARG A 12 -49.22 36.22 7.75
CA ARG A 12 -47.98 35.86 8.46
C ARG A 12 -48.26 34.72 9.44
N PRO A 13 -47.51 33.59 9.40
CA PRO A 13 -47.57 32.61 10.47
C PRO A 13 -47.05 33.20 11.79
N PRO A 14 -47.58 32.78 12.96
CA PRO A 14 -47.25 33.37 14.26
C PRO A 14 -45.90 32.83 14.74
N THR A 15 -44.80 33.33 14.17
CA THR A 15 -43.46 33.13 14.69
C THR A 15 -43.02 34.39 15.43
N PRO A 16 -42.53 34.28 16.69
CA PRO A 16 -42.13 35.45 17.45
C PRO A 16 -40.91 36.10 16.81
N GLU A 17 -41.04 37.36 16.38
CA GLU A 17 -39.92 38.12 15.82
C GLU A 17 -38.85 38.36 16.90
N LEU A 18 -37.63 37.85 16.65
CA LEU A 18 -36.46 38.05 17.50
C LEU A 18 -35.95 39.49 17.35
N THR A 19 -36.45 40.39 18.19
CA THR A 19 -35.95 41.76 18.28
C THR A 19 -34.56 41.79 18.92
N LYS A 20 -33.73 42.75 18.50
CA LYS A 20 -32.35 42.97 18.98
C LYS A 20 -32.30 43.15 20.50
N GLU A 21 -33.36 43.71 21.09
CA GLU A 21 -33.50 43.89 22.53
C GLU A 21 -33.78 42.58 23.29
N SER A 22 -34.44 41.59 22.67
CA SER A 22 -34.68 40.28 23.30
C SER A 22 -33.39 39.45 23.46
N LEU A 23 -32.36 39.72 22.65
CA LEU A 23 -31.03 39.11 22.75
C LEU A 23 -30.15 39.76 23.83
N LEU A 24 -30.46 40.99 24.24
CA LEU A 24 -29.67 41.80 25.17
C LEU A 24 -30.23 41.80 26.60
N ALA A 25 -31.50 41.43 26.81
CA ALA A 25 -32.12 41.39 28.12
C ALA A 25 -31.62 40.20 28.97
N ARG A 26 -30.85 40.50 30.03
CA ARG A 26 -30.47 39.56 31.10
C ARG A 26 -31.69 39.19 31.95
N ASN A 27 -32.55 38.34 31.43
CA ASN A 27 -33.44 37.55 32.29
C ASN A 27 -32.60 36.46 32.96
N LYS A 28 -32.27 36.66 34.25
CA LYS A 28 -31.76 35.60 35.12
C LYS A 28 -32.84 34.51 35.18
N LYS A 29 -32.78 33.55 34.26
CA LYS A 29 -33.48 32.27 34.44
C LYS A 29 -32.91 31.65 35.70
N ILE A 30 -33.69 31.64 36.77
CA ILE A 30 -33.44 30.79 37.93
C ILE A 30 -33.54 29.36 37.40
N TYR A 31 -32.40 28.78 37.04
CA TYR A 31 -32.31 27.35 36.78
C TYR A 31 -32.52 26.66 38.13
N GLU A 32 -33.68 26.04 38.32
CA GLU A 32 -33.79 24.96 39.30
C GLU A 32 -32.71 23.93 38.95
N LYS A 33 -31.66 23.87 39.78
CA LYS A 33 -30.66 22.81 39.69
C LYS A 33 -31.38 21.52 40.04
N LYS A 34 -31.74 20.73 39.02
CA LYS A 34 -32.07 19.32 39.22
C LYS A 34 -30.93 18.71 40.03
N LEU A 35 -31.25 18.19 41.22
CA LEU A 35 -30.29 17.55 42.12
C LEU A 35 -29.52 16.48 41.33
N ALA A 36 -28.23 16.72 41.12
CA ALA A 36 -27.36 15.72 40.51
C ALA A 36 -27.32 14.52 41.47
N VAL A 37 -27.67 13.34 40.95
CA VAL A 37 -27.60 12.09 41.71
C VAL A 37 -26.18 11.94 42.24
N LYS A 38 -26.03 11.91 43.56
CA LYS A 38 -24.72 11.77 44.19
C LYS A 38 -24.17 10.38 43.87
N ARG A 39 -22.87 10.33 43.57
CA ARG A 39 -22.14 9.08 43.37
C ARG A 39 -22.33 8.17 44.61
N PRO A 40 -22.85 6.95 44.45
CA PRO A 40 -22.93 5.97 45.53
C PRO A 40 -21.55 5.70 46.14
N GLU A 41 -21.51 5.55 47.45
CA GLU A 41 -20.28 5.25 48.19
C GLU A 41 -19.74 3.87 47.75
N GLY A 42 -18.44 3.80 47.45
CA GLY A 42 -17.78 2.59 46.93
C GLY A 42 -17.69 2.49 45.40
N MET A 43 -18.40 3.33 44.63
CA MET A 43 -18.24 3.34 43.16
C MET A 43 -17.11 4.27 42.72
N HIS A 44 -16.21 3.74 41.89
CA HIS A 44 -15.12 4.50 41.27
C HIS A 44 -15.67 5.60 40.35
N ARG A 45 -15.01 6.76 40.37
CA ARG A 45 -15.48 7.99 39.70
C ARG A 45 -15.67 7.79 38.20
N GLU A 46 -14.77 7.04 37.58
CA GLU A 46 -14.78 6.68 36.17
C GLU A 46 -15.95 5.77 35.80
N VAL A 47 -16.30 4.81 36.67
CA VAL A 47 -17.43 3.90 36.45
C VAL A 47 -18.76 4.67 36.54
N PHE A 48 -18.89 5.55 37.53
CA PHE A 48 -20.06 6.42 37.64
C PHE A 48 -20.18 7.39 36.44
N ALA A 49 -19.04 7.89 35.94
CA ALA A 49 -19.03 8.77 34.77
C ALA A 49 -19.46 8.07 33.48
N LEU A 50 -19.12 6.78 33.30
CA LEU A 50 -19.58 5.95 32.19
C LEU A 50 -21.10 5.75 32.25
N LEU A 51 -21.64 5.38 33.42
CA LEU A 51 -23.07 5.11 33.58
C LEU A 51 -23.96 6.33 33.28
N TYR A 52 -23.46 7.54 33.57
CA TYR A 52 -24.27 8.77 33.51
C TYR A 52 -24.01 9.65 32.27
N ASN A 53 -22.81 9.61 31.69
CA ASN A 53 -22.45 10.49 30.56
C ASN A 53 -22.45 9.78 29.19
N ASP A 54 -22.34 8.46 29.12
CA ASP A 54 -22.18 7.75 27.84
C ASP A 54 -23.49 7.67 27.04
N ASN A 55 -24.64 7.70 27.72
CA ASN A 55 -25.96 7.76 27.08
C ASN A 55 -26.27 9.10 26.39
N LYS A 56 -25.38 10.10 26.46
CA LYS A 56 -25.64 11.46 25.93
C LYS A 56 -24.59 12.00 24.97
N ASP A 57 -23.37 11.48 24.95
CA ASP A 57 -22.30 11.99 24.09
C ASP A 57 -21.49 10.82 23.53
N ALA A 58 -21.55 10.62 22.20
CA ALA A 58 -20.71 9.64 21.52
C ALA A 58 -19.23 10.05 21.59
N PRO A 59 -18.29 9.09 21.76
CA PRO A 59 -16.88 9.40 21.86
C PRO A 59 -16.34 10.00 20.56
N PRO A 60 -15.37 10.95 20.63
CA PRO A 60 -14.80 11.57 19.46
C PRO A 60 -14.02 10.55 18.62
N LEU A 61 -14.37 10.46 17.33
CA LEU A 61 -13.76 9.54 16.37
C LEU A 61 -12.33 9.89 15.98
N LEU A 62 -11.84 11.08 16.35
CA LEU A 62 -10.53 11.60 15.97
C LEU A 62 -9.69 11.95 17.20
N PRO A 63 -8.42 11.53 17.24
CA PRO A 63 -7.49 11.96 18.29
C PRO A 63 -7.34 13.48 18.24
N THR A 64 -7.61 14.16 19.36
CA THR A 64 -7.37 15.60 19.49
C THR A 64 -6.07 15.81 20.26
N ASP A 65 -5.10 16.50 19.66
CA ASP A 65 -3.76 16.80 20.22
C ASP A 65 -3.77 17.85 21.35
N THR A 66 -4.92 18.05 21.99
CA THR A 66 -5.01 18.87 23.20
C THR A 66 -4.74 17.97 24.39
N GLY A 67 -3.49 17.92 24.87
CA GLY A 67 -3.00 17.06 25.96
C GLY A 67 -3.66 17.24 27.34
N THR A 68 -4.94 17.61 27.42
CA THR A 68 -5.71 17.71 28.67
C THR A 68 -7.15 17.21 28.49
N GLY A 69 -7.36 15.92 28.75
CA GLY A 69 -8.67 15.36 29.14
C GLY A 69 -9.50 14.65 28.06
N TYR A 70 -10.34 13.72 28.52
CA TYR A 70 -11.26 12.87 27.73
C TYR A 70 -12.45 13.64 27.11
N LYS A 71 -12.62 14.92 27.42
CA LYS A 71 -13.68 15.77 26.85
C LYS A 71 -13.03 16.97 26.18
N SER A 72 -13.44 17.28 24.95
CA SER A 72 -13.09 18.53 24.31
C SER A 72 -13.53 19.67 25.24
N ASN A 73 -12.57 20.46 25.72
CA ASN A 73 -12.90 21.66 26.46
C ASN A 73 -13.80 22.51 25.56
N LYS A 74 -15.10 22.59 25.89
CA LYS A 74 -16.06 23.45 25.18
C LYS A 74 -15.39 24.81 25.03
N ALA A 75 -15.12 25.23 23.79
CA ALA A 75 -14.36 26.43 23.51
C ALA A 75 -14.95 27.57 24.34
N ARG A 76 -14.20 28.07 25.32
CA ARG A 76 -14.64 29.22 26.12
C ARG A 76 -14.50 30.43 25.21
N LEU A 77 -15.55 30.67 24.42
CA LEU A 77 -15.74 31.86 23.59
C LEU A 77 -16.07 33.07 24.49
N GLY A 78 -15.30 33.24 25.58
CA GLY A 78 -15.31 34.45 26.39
C GLY A 78 -14.70 35.58 25.58
N MET A 79 -15.14 36.81 25.87
CA MET A 79 -14.89 38.09 25.19
C MET A 79 -13.41 38.52 25.09
N LYS A 80 -12.52 37.63 24.65
CA LYS A 80 -11.12 37.92 24.39
C LYS A 80 -11.07 38.66 23.06
N LYS A 81 -10.52 39.88 23.07
CA LYS A 81 -10.32 40.68 21.86
C LYS A 81 -9.68 39.82 20.77
N VAL A 82 -10.34 39.72 19.62
CA VAL A 82 -9.86 38.93 18.49
C VAL A 82 -8.44 39.38 18.15
N ARG A 83 -7.51 38.43 18.06
CA ARG A 83 -6.12 38.74 17.70
C ARG A 83 -6.09 39.31 16.29
N ARG A 84 -5.43 40.46 16.12
CA ARG A 84 -5.33 41.13 14.81
C ARG A 84 -4.39 40.34 13.90
N TRP A 85 -4.86 40.05 12.70
CA TRP A 85 -4.07 39.46 11.62
C TRP A 85 -3.74 40.53 10.59
N GLU A 86 -2.56 40.42 10.00
CA GLU A 86 -2.11 41.30 8.92
C GLU A 86 -1.63 40.45 7.74
N TRP A 87 -1.93 40.93 6.54
CA TRP A 87 -1.47 40.35 5.30
C TRP A 87 -0.04 40.86 5.06
N ALA A 88 0.95 40.01 5.31
CA ALA A 88 2.34 40.44 5.33
C ALA A 88 3.14 39.81 4.19
N PRO A 89 4.00 40.59 3.52
CA PRO A 89 4.95 40.06 2.56
C PRO A 89 6.02 39.22 3.29
N PHE A 90 6.48 38.16 2.65
CA PHE A 90 7.60 37.34 3.09
C PHE A 90 8.40 36.84 1.88
N THR A 91 9.70 36.66 2.09
CA THR A 91 10.61 36.09 1.09
C THR A 91 10.96 34.68 1.53
N ASN A 92 10.97 33.72 0.59
CA ASN A 92 11.39 32.36 0.87
C ASN A 92 12.90 32.22 0.59
N PRO A 93 13.77 32.08 1.60
CA PRO A 93 15.22 31.96 1.40
C PRO A 93 15.61 30.67 0.68
N ALA A 94 14.72 29.69 0.61
CA ALA A 94 14.91 28.48 -0.20
C ALA A 94 14.87 28.73 -1.73
N ARG A 95 14.47 29.93 -2.17
CA ARG A 95 14.42 30.31 -3.57
C ARG A 95 15.50 31.33 -3.91
N THR A 96 16.02 31.26 -5.14
CA THR A 96 17.04 32.17 -5.66
C THR A 96 16.48 33.32 -6.49
N ASP A 97 15.17 33.32 -6.77
CA ASP A 97 14.52 34.29 -7.67
C ASP A 97 14.02 35.57 -6.97
N GLY A 98 14.21 35.68 -5.65
CA GLY A 98 13.80 36.85 -4.88
C GLY A 98 12.28 37.06 -4.82
N ALA A 99 11.47 36.04 -5.16
CA ALA A 99 10.02 36.17 -5.19
C ALA A 99 9.45 36.49 -3.81
N VAL A 100 8.60 37.52 -3.76
CA VAL A 100 7.90 37.97 -2.54
C VAL A 100 6.48 37.38 -2.54
N PHE A 101 6.20 36.56 -1.53
CA PHE A 101 4.88 35.98 -1.29
C PHE A 101 4.20 36.69 -0.14
N HIS A 102 2.92 36.41 0.08
CA HIS A 102 2.17 36.99 1.18
C HIS A 102 1.49 35.90 2.00
N HIS A 103 1.42 36.09 3.32
CA HIS A 103 0.66 35.21 4.21
C HIS A 103 0.03 36.01 5.35
N TRP A 104 -1.01 35.45 5.95
CA TRP A 104 -1.59 36.00 7.16
C TRP A 104 -0.66 35.71 8.34
N LYS A 105 -0.14 36.76 8.98
CA LYS A 105 0.60 36.66 10.25
C LYS A 105 -0.13 37.42 11.34
N ARG A 106 0.09 37.06 12.60
CA ARG A 106 -0.46 37.85 13.71
C ARG A 106 0.37 39.13 13.84
N ALA A 107 -0.28 40.26 14.11
CA ALA A 107 0.41 41.53 14.30
C ALA A 107 1.39 41.55 15.50
N SER A 108 1.29 40.57 16.41
CA SER A 108 2.22 40.38 17.53
C SER A 108 3.40 39.46 17.20
N ASP A 109 3.37 38.77 16.06
CA ASP A 109 4.44 37.84 15.71
C ASP A 109 5.62 38.63 15.14
N GLU A 110 6.80 38.45 15.73
CA GLU A 110 8.06 39.01 15.24
C GLU A 110 8.38 38.52 13.82
N PRO A 111 9.14 39.30 13.02
CA PRO A 111 9.62 38.87 11.73
C PRO A 111 10.53 37.65 11.88
N LYS A 112 9.98 36.48 11.59
CA LYS A 112 10.71 35.21 11.56
C LYS A 112 10.98 34.80 10.14
N GLU A 113 12.13 34.16 9.94
CA GLU A 113 12.43 33.48 8.69
C GLU A 113 11.31 32.48 8.35
N TYR A 114 10.98 32.35 7.07
CA TYR A 114 9.90 31.51 6.61
C TYR A 114 10.06 30.08 7.17
N PRO A 115 9.19 29.61 8.07
CA PRO A 115 9.45 28.39 8.85
C PRO A 115 9.61 27.13 8.02
N PHE A 116 9.07 27.14 6.80
CA PHE A 116 9.14 25.99 5.90
C PHE A 116 10.39 25.97 5.01
N ALA A 117 11.19 27.04 4.99
CA ALA A 117 12.43 27.08 4.23
C ALA A 117 13.41 25.98 4.66
N LYS A 118 13.44 25.65 5.96
CA LYS A 118 14.25 24.57 6.53
C LYS A 118 13.91 23.17 5.98
N PHE A 119 12.73 22.98 5.39
CA PHE A 119 12.31 21.71 4.79
C PHE A 119 12.70 21.58 3.32
N ASN A 120 13.31 22.62 2.72
CA ASN A 120 13.82 22.55 1.35
C ASN A 120 15.11 21.72 1.29
N LYS A 121 14.95 20.40 1.22
CA LYS A 121 16.06 19.46 1.07
C LYS A 121 16.41 19.32 -0.40
N GLN A 122 17.54 19.89 -0.82
CA GLN A 122 18.07 19.73 -2.17
C GLN A 122 18.78 18.38 -2.33
N LEU A 123 18.58 17.74 -3.47
CA LEU A 123 19.29 16.51 -3.82
C LEU A 123 20.66 16.86 -4.41
N ASP A 124 21.71 16.21 -3.89
CA ASP A 124 23.04 16.29 -4.49
C ASP A 124 23.14 15.32 -5.66
N ILE A 125 23.21 15.87 -6.88
CA ILE A 125 23.26 15.10 -8.13
C ILE A 125 24.69 15.17 -8.67
N PRO A 126 25.43 14.05 -8.68
CA PRO A 126 26.79 13.99 -9.19
C PRO A 126 26.89 14.51 -10.63
N SER A 127 27.81 15.43 -10.88
CA SER A 127 28.27 15.78 -12.23
C SER A 127 29.38 14.83 -12.67
N TYR A 128 29.46 14.54 -13.96
CA TYR A 128 30.56 13.78 -14.57
C TYR A 128 31.33 14.64 -15.58
N THR A 129 32.61 14.34 -15.76
CA THR A 129 33.45 15.00 -16.77
C THR A 129 33.36 14.31 -18.13
N MET A 130 33.86 14.96 -19.18
CA MET A 130 33.96 14.34 -20.51
C MET A 130 34.85 13.09 -20.49
N THR A 131 35.91 13.12 -19.67
CA THR A 131 36.81 11.97 -19.45
C THR A 131 36.05 10.82 -18.79
N ASP A 132 35.32 11.09 -17.70
CA ASP A 132 34.48 10.08 -17.03
C ASP A 132 33.51 9.43 -18.02
N TYR A 133 32.90 10.25 -18.88
CA TYR A 133 31.95 9.77 -19.88
C TYR A 133 32.62 8.84 -20.90
N ASN A 134 33.75 9.26 -21.45
CA ASN A 134 34.45 8.51 -22.49
C ASN A 134 35.01 7.19 -21.99
N THR A 135 35.48 7.14 -20.74
CA THR A 135 36.11 5.95 -20.16
C THR A 135 35.08 4.97 -19.61
N HIS A 136 34.02 5.45 -18.94
CA HIS A 136 33.15 4.58 -18.13
C HIS A 136 31.67 4.61 -18.50
N LEU A 137 31.15 5.67 -19.13
CA LEU A 137 29.70 5.85 -19.34
C LEU A 137 29.21 5.47 -20.74
N LYS A 138 30.10 5.00 -21.62
CA LYS A 138 29.80 4.49 -22.98
C LYS A 138 29.25 3.04 -22.98
N THR A 139 28.44 2.70 -22.00
CA THR A 139 27.90 1.33 -21.82
C THR A 139 26.82 0.97 -22.84
N ASN A 140 25.95 1.92 -23.21
CA ASN A 140 24.73 1.67 -23.99
C ASN A 140 24.58 2.62 -25.18
N LEU A 141 25.59 2.73 -26.05
CA LEU A 141 25.58 3.67 -27.19
C LEU A 141 24.39 3.53 -28.16
N THR A 142 23.82 2.33 -28.27
CA THR A 142 22.66 2.06 -29.13
C THR A 142 21.37 2.68 -28.58
N LYS A 143 21.26 2.79 -27.25
CA LYS A 143 20.07 3.34 -26.57
C LYS A 143 20.25 4.79 -26.12
N TRP A 144 21.49 5.16 -25.81
CA TRP A 144 21.85 6.42 -25.15
C TRP A 144 23.06 7.09 -25.78
N THR A 145 22.87 8.33 -26.20
CA THR A 145 23.95 9.22 -26.64
C THR A 145 24.42 10.13 -25.51
N LYS A 146 25.57 10.78 -25.71
CA LYS A 146 26.11 11.77 -24.76
C LYS A 146 25.14 12.95 -24.54
N PRO A 147 24.63 13.61 -25.60
CA PRO A 147 23.65 14.69 -25.44
C PRO A 147 22.39 14.24 -24.68
N GLN A 148 21.91 13.02 -24.93
CA GLN A 148 20.77 12.46 -24.19
C GLN A 148 21.07 12.26 -22.71
N THR A 149 22.27 11.76 -22.37
CA THR A 149 22.68 11.58 -20.97
C THR A 149 22.87 12.94 -20.28
N ASP A 150 23.43 13.93 -20.97
CA ASP A 150 23.58 15.29 -20.45
C ASP A 150 22.22 15.93 -20.18
N HIS A 151 21.30 15.82 -21.13
CA HIS A 151 19.93 16.32 -20.99
C HIS A 151 19.20 15.63 -19.82
N LEU A 152 19.38 14.32 -19.64
CA LEU A 152 18.84 13.60 -18.48
C LEU A 152 19.34 14.18 -17.16
N PHE A 153 20.64 14.47 -17.04
CA PHE A 153 21.22 15.04 -15.82
C PHE A 153 20.86 16.52 -15.61
N ASP A 154 20.67 17.30 -16.68
CA ASP A 154 20.11 18.65 -16.58
C ASP A 154 18.69 18.62 -16.01
N LEU A 155 17.83 17.76 -16.57
CA LEU A 155 16.47 17.56 -16.06
C LEU A 155 16.47 17.05 -14.61
N ALA A 156 17.40 16.15 -14.26
CA ALA A 156 17.51 15.63 -12.91
C ALA A 156 17.80 16.76 -11.91
N LYS A 157 18.71 17.70 -12.26
CA LYS A 157 19.04 18.89 -11.46
C LYS A 157 17.90 19.90 -11.37
N ARG A 158 17.17 20.11 -12.46
CA ARG A 158 16.08 21.10 -12.50
C ARG A 158 14.80 20.62 -11.82
N PHE A 159 14.58 19.31 -11.77
CA PHE A 159 13.34 18.71 -11.27
C PHE A 159 13.54 17.75 -10.10
N ASP A 160 14.67 17.83 -9.39
CA ASP A 160 14.98 17.04 -8.19
C ASP A 160 14.73 15.53 -8.37
N VAL A 161 15.17 14.97 -9.51
CA VAL A 161 15.05 13.53 -9.83
C VAL A 161 13.59 13.04 -9.84
N ARG A 162 12.61 13.93 -10.04
CA ARG A 162 11.19 13.57 -10.20
C ARG A 162 10.95 13.02 -11.61
N PHE A 163 11.27 11.73 -11.80
CA PHE A 163 11.25 11.07 -13.10
C PHE A 163 9.95 11.23 -13.91
N ILE A 164 8.79 11.36 -13.25
CA ILE A 164 7.51 11.62 -13.93
C ILE A 164 7.53 12.97 -14.64
N ILE A 165 8.03 14.02 -13.99
CA ILE A 165 8.16 15.36 -14.56
C ILE A 165 9.27 15.37 -15.61
N MET A 166 10.38 14.69 -15.33
CA MET A 166 11.49 14.60 -16.29
C MET A 166 11.06 13.91 -17.59
N ALA A 167 10.24 12.86 -17.51
CA ALA A 167 9.69 12.19 -18.68
C ALA A 167 8.68 13.06 -19.44
N ASP A 168 7.86 13.85 -18.72
CA ASP A 168 6.96 14.82 -19.32
C ASP A 168 7.72 15.89 -20.13
N ARG A 169 8.73 16.50 -19.49
CA ARG A 169 9.59 17.57 -20.03
C ARG A 169 10.73 17.06 -20.92
N TRP A 170 10.74 15.78 -21.25
CA TRP A 170 11.76 15.21 -22.12
C TRP A 170 11.64 15.81 -23.53
N ASP A 171 12.77 16.23 -24.12
CA ASP A 171 12.83 16.75 -25.47
C ASP A 171 12.72 15.60 -26.49
N ARG A 172 11.47 15.29 -26.83
CA ARG A 172 11.13 14.21 -27.77
C ARG A 172 11.49 14.55 -29.20
N ALA A 173 11.59 15.84 -29.54
CA ALA A 173 11.90 16.26 -30.91
C ALA A 173 13.35 15.96 -31.26
N ASN A 174 14.28 16.26 -30.34
CA ASN A 174 15.71 16.08 -30.58
C ASN A 174 16.22 14.69 -30.15
N TYR A 175 15.60 14.08 -29.13
CA TYR A 175 16.13 12.86 -28.51
C TYR A 175 15.22 11.63 -28.62
N GLY A 176 14.10 11.75 -29.33
CA GLY A 176 13.10 10.69 -29.46
C GLY A 176 12.33 10.42 -28.16
N SER A 177 11.48 9.40 -28.17
CA SER A 177 10.70 9.01 -27.00
C SER A 177 11.51 8.13 -26.05
N LYS A 178 11.45 8.44 -24.75
CA LYS A 178 12.01 7.62 -23.66
C LYS A 178 10.95 7.41 -22.60
N THR A 179 10.86 6.18 -22.09
CA THR A 179 9.94 5.87 -20.98
C THR A 179 10.55 6.27 -19.65
N VAL A 180 9.72 6.40 -18.61
CA VAL A 180 10.18 6.70 -17.23
C VAL A 180 11.19 5.65 -16.77
N GLU A 181 10.97 4.40 -17.14
CA GLU A 181 11.80 3.26 -16.81
C GLU A 181 13.18 3.38 -17.49
N ASP A 182 13.23 3.78 -18.76
CA ASP A 182 14.51 4.01 -19.46
C ASP A 182 15.31 5.14 -18.82
N LEU A 183 14.64 6.25 -18.43
CA LEU A 183 15.30 7.37 -17.74
C LEU A 183 15.89 6.93 -16.39
N LYS A 184 15.15 6.13 -15.62
CA LYS A 184 15.60 5.58 -14.33
C LYS A 184 16.79 4.65 -14.50
N GLU A 185 16.69 3.71 -15.45
CA GLU A 185 17.74 2.73 -15.76
C GLU A 185 19.05 3.46 -16.06
N ARG A 186 19.02 4.44 -16.98
CA ARG A 186 20.21 5.21 -17.33
C ARG A 186 20.75 6.03 -16.17
N TYR A 187 19.87 6.70 -15.41
CA TYR A 187 20.30 7.54 -14.30
C TYR A 187 21.03 6.70 -13.23
N TYR A 188 20.43 5.60 -12.77
CA TYR A 188 21.03 4.75 -11.74
C TYR A 188 22.25 3.99 -12.24
N GLU A 189 22.30 3.62 -13.52
CA GLU A 189 23.51 3.07 -14.15
C GLU A 189 24.68 4.05 -14.05
N VAL A 190 24.50 5.30 -14.49
CA VAL A 190 25.55 6.33 -14.45
C VAL A 190 25.97 6.62 -13.01
N ILE A 191 25.01 6.78 -12.09
CA ILE A 191 25.31 7.00 -10.66
C ILE A 191 26.08 5.83 -10.07
N GLY A 192 25.69 4.58 -10.38
CA GLY A 192 26.37 3.39 -9.92
C GLY A 192 27.81 3.30 -10.43
N ILE A 193 28.05 3.65 -11.69
CA ILE A 193 29.40 3.69 -12.27
C ILE A 193 30.24 4.80 -11.63
N LEU A 194 29.69 6.00 -11.48
CA LEU A 194 30.41 7.12 -10.86
C LEU A 194 30.76 6.84 -9.40
N ASN A 195 29.86 6.23 -8.63
CA ASN A 195 30.14 5.84 -7.25
C ASN A 195 31.26 4.79 -7.16
N LYS A 196 31.31 3.83 -8.09
CA LYS A 196 32.39 2.84 -8.18
C LYS A 196 33.73 3.48 -8.51
N VAL A 197 33.78 4.35 -9.51
CA VAL A 197 35.01 5.04 -9.96
C VAL A 197 35.54 5.98 -8.88
N ARG A 198 34.66 6.68 -8.17
CA ARG A 198 35.04 7.62 -7.10
C ARG A 198 35.29 6.95 -5.74
N GLY A 199 35.10 5.64 -5.65
CA GLY A 199 35.34 4.87 -4.42
C GLY A 199 34.55 5.38 -3.22
N THR A 200 33.32 5.90 -3.41
CA THR A 200 32.51 6.41 -2.30
C THR A 200 31.88 5.24 -1.53
N PRO A 201 32.34 4.90 -0.31
CA PRO A 201 32.06 3.60 0.30
C PRO A 201 30.70 3.50 1.02
N GLU A 202 29.95 4.58 1.17
CA GLU A 202 28.83 4.63 2.11
C GLU A 202 27.43 4.53 1.49
N LYS A 203 27.29 4.76 0.18
CA LYS A 203 25.97 4.72 -0.46
C LYS A 203 25.75 3.33 -1.04
N LYS A 204 24.82 2.56 -0.44
CA LYS A 204 24.32 1.30 -1.01
C LYS A 204 24.05 1.52 -2.50
N ILE A 205 24.71 0.74 -3.35
CA ILE A 205 24.53 0.82 -4.79
C ILE A 205 23.14 0.26 -5.08
N PHE A 206 22.19 1.15 -5.37
CA PHE A 206 20.87 0.75 -5.83
C PHE A 206 20.96 0.35 -7.30
N THR A 207 20.93 -0.94 -7.56
CA THR A 207 20.76 -1.47 -8.92
C THR A 207 19.28 -1.39 -9.29
N PHE A 208 18.96 -0.57 -10.28
CA PHE A 208 17.61 -0.47 -10.81
C PHE A 208 17.42 -1.54 -11.89
N ASP A 209 16.53 -2.50 -11.64
CA ASP A 209 16.10 -3.46 -12.65
C ASP A 209 14.93 -2.88 -13.45
N GLY A 210 15.26 -2.29 -14.61
CA GLY A 210 14.27 -1.69 -15.51
C GLY A 210 13.33 -2.72 -16.15
N GLU A 211 13.76 -3.96 -16.31
CA GLU A 211 12.91 -5.01 -16.89
C GLU A 211 11.87 -5.49 -15.89
N HIS A 212 12.28 -5.69 -14.63
CA HIS A 212 11.36 -5.98 -13.53
C HIS A 212 10.31 -4.88 -13.35
N GLU A 213 10.71 -3.61 -13.32
CA GLU A 213 9.77 -2.50 -13.15
C GLU A 213 8.79 -2.40 -14.33
N ARG A 214 9.26 -2.66 -15.56
CA ARG A 214 8.41 -2.69 -16.75
C ARG A 214 7.36 -3.80 -16.67
N ARG A 215 7.77 -5.04 -16.31
CA ARG A 215 6.85 -6.18 -16.11
C ARG A 215 5.85 -5.90 -15.00
N ARG A 216 6.31 -5.36 -13.86
CA ARG A 216 5.45 -4.96 -12.73
C ARG A 216 4.38 -3.96 -13.16
N LYS A 217 4.77 -2.93 -13.92
CA LYS A 217 3.86 -1.91 -14.43
C LYS A 217 2.87 -2.47 -15.44
N GLU A 218 3.31 -3.39 -16.29
CA GLU A 218 2.43 -4.08 -17.24
C GLU A 218 1.38 -4.93 -16.52
N GLN A 219 1.75 -5.67 -15.47
CA GLN A 219 0.81 -6.42 -14.64
C GLN A 219 -0.21 -5.50 -13.94
N LEU A 220 0.25 -4.38 -13.39
CA LEU A 220 -0.63 -3.39 -12.76
C LEU A 220 -1.61 -2.79 -13.79
N LYS A 221 -1.13 -2.51 -15.01
CA LYS A 221 -1.96 -2.01 -16.10
C LYS A 221 -3.02 -3.03 -16.51
N LYS A 222 -2.67 -4.32 -16.63
CA LYS A 222 -3.63 -5.40 -16.90
C LYS A 222 -4.74 -5.48 -15.85
N LEU A 223 -4.39 -5.29 -14.57
CA LEU A 223 -5.38 -5.26 -13.48
C LEU A 223 -6.24 -4.00 -13.54
N PHE A 224 -5.64 -2.85 -13.84
CA PHE A 224 -6.34 -1.56 -13.92
C PHE A 224 -7.32 -1.51 -15.10
N ASP A 225 -6.92 -2.04 -16.27
CA ASP A 225 -7.72 -2.08 -17.49
C ASP A 225 -8.75 -3.23 -17.49
N ARG A 226 -8.87 -3.99 -16.38
CA ARG A 226 -9.78 -5.13 -16.28
C ARG A 226 -11.23 -4.68 -16.32
N THR A 227 -11.99 -5.23 -17.27
CA THR A 227 -13.42 -4.91 -17.40
C THR A 227 -14.28 -5.74 -16.43
N PRO A 228 -15.46 -5.25 -16.02
CA PRO A 228 -16.38 -6.01 -15.17
C PRO A 228 -16.76 -7.39 -15.74
N LYS A 229 -16.92 -7.50 -17.07
CA LYS A 229 -17.21 -8.78 -17.75
C LYS A 229 -16.07 -9.79 -17.59
N GLN A 230 -14.83 -9.34 -17.75
CA GLN A 230 -13.65 -10.18 -17.51
C GLN A 230 -13.53 -10.57 -16.02
N ILE A 231 -14.02 -9.73 -15.11
CA ILE A 231 -14.08 -10.09 -13.68
C ILE A 231 -15.03 -11.26 -13.45
N GLU A 232 -16.25 -11.16 -13.98
CA GLU A 232 -17.27 -12.20 -13.86
C GLU A 232 -16.86 -13.51 -14.53
N GLU A 233 -16.31 -13.44 -15.75
CA GLU A 233 -15.80 -14.61 -16.48
C GLU A 233 -14.68 -15.32 -15.71
N GLU A 234 -13.69 -14.60 -15.18
CA GLU A 234 -12.62 -15.19 -14.38
C GLU A 234 -13.17 -15.82 -13.08
N GLN A 235 -14.16 -15.21 -12.44
CA GLN A 235 -14.82 -15.80 -11.27
C GLN A 235 -15.57 -17.09 -11.63
N MET A 236 -16.24 -17.14 -12.78
CA MET A 236 -16.87 -18.37 -13.27
C MET A 236 -15.82 -19.46 -13.54
N LEU A 237 -14.73 -19.13 -14.23
CA LEU A 237 -13.63 -20.07 -14.50
C LEU A 237 -12.97 -20.58 -13.22
N LEU A 238 -12.74 -19.73 -12.23
CA LEU A 238 -12.20 -20.15 -10.93
C LEU A 238 -13.15 -21.11 -10.20
N ASN A 239 -14.46 -20.86 -10.26
CA ASN A 239 -15.46 -21.75 -9.70
C ASN A 239 -15.51 -23.10 -10.44
N GLU A 240 -15.37 -23.10 -11.76
CA GLU A 240 -15.28 -24.33 -12.56
C GLU A 240 -14.01 -25.11 -12.27
N LEU A 241 -12.86 -24.45 -12.21
CA LEU A 241 -11.57 -25.06 -11.85
C LEU A 241 -11.66 -25.74 -10.49
N LYS A 242 -12.24 -25.07 -9.49
CA LYS A 242 -12.47 -25.65 -8.16
C LYS A 242 -13.38 -26.88 -8.20
N LYS A 243 -14.42 -26.88 -9.05
CA LYS A 243 -15.28 -28.06 -9.25
C LYS A 243 -14.51 -29.21 -9.90
N ILE A 244 -13.65 -28.93 -10.88
CA ILE A 244 -12.82 -29.93 -11.56
C ILE A 244 -11.80 -30.52 -10.57
N GLU A 245 -11.12 -29.70 -9.78
CA GLU A 245 -10.19 -30.14 -8.74
C GLU A 245 -10.87 -31.03 -7.70
N ALA A 246 -12.06 -30.65 -7.22
CA ALA A 246 -12.84 -31.46 -6.29
C ALA A 246 -13.18 -32.83 -6.88
N ARG A 247 -13.65 -32.89 -8.14
CA ARG A 247 -13.93 -34.15 -8.84
C ARG A 247 -12.67 -34.97 -9.10
N LYS A 248 -11.53 -34.33 -9.39
CA LYS A 248 -10.23 -35.01 -9.55
C LYS A 248 -9.83 -35.67 -8.23
N LYS A 249 -9.89 -34.94 -7.12
CA LYS A 249 -9.59 -35.44 -5.78
C LYS A 249 -10.53 -36.57 -5.33
N GLU A 250 -11.81 -36.48 -5.67
CA GLU A 250 -12.77 -37.54 -5.39
C GLU A 250 -12.46 -38.82 -6.18
N ARG A 251 -12.17 -38.71 -7.49
CA ARG A 251 -11.76 -39.85 -8.30
C ARG A 251 -10.47 -40.48 -7.78
N GLU A 252 -9.49 -39.66 -7.41
CA GLU A 252 -8.22 -40.12 -6.85
C GLU A 252 -8.43 -40.88 -5.53
N ARG A 253 -9.31 -40.38 -4.64
CA ARG A 253 -9.70 -41.10 -3.42
C ARG A 253 -10.36 -42.45 -3.73
N LYS A 254 -11.31 -42.49 -4.68
CA LYS A 254 -11.97 -43.74 -5.09
C LYS A 254 -10.97 -44.74 -5.67
N THR A 255 -10.02 -44.29 -6.49
CA THR A 255 -8.98 -45.18 -7.04
C THR A 255 -8.04 -45.68 -5.95
N GLN A 256 -7.67 -44.85 -4.98
CA GLN A 256 -6.85 -45.27 -3.84
C GLN A 256 -7.58 -46.29 -2.97
N ASP A 257 -8.89 -46.12 -2.76
CA ASP A 257 -9.71 -47.04 -1.97
C ASP A 257 -9.89 -48.39 -2.68
N LEU A 258 -10.17 -48.37 -3.98
CA LEU A 258 -10.21 -49.57 -4.82
C LEU A 258 -8.86 -50.31 -4.83
N GLN A 259 -7.73 -49.60 -4.93
CA GLN A 259 -6.40 -50.21 -4.85
C GLN A 259 -6.14 -50.86 -3.48
N LYS A 260 -6.62 -50.26 -2.38
CA LYS A 260 -6.52 -50.88 -1.05
C LYS A 260 -7.36 -52.15 -0.95
N LEU A 261 -8.58 -52.13 -1.48
CA LEU A 261 -9.45 -53.31 -1.51
C LEU A 261 -8.84 -54.46 -2.32
N ILE A 262 -8.29 -54.16 -3.51
CA ILE A 262 -7.58 -55.15 -4.32
C ILE A 262 -6.38 -55.72 -3.55
N SER A 263 -5.57 -54.86 -2.93
CA SER A 263 -4.42 -55.31 -2.14
C SER A 263 -4.81 -56.17 -0.93
N GLN A 264 -5.94 -55.88 -0.27
CA GLN A 264 -6.45 -56.69 0.83
C GLN A 264 -6.99 -58.04 0.34
N ALA A 265 -7.70 -58.05 -0.80
CA ALA A 265 -8.19 -59.28 -1.42
C ALA A 265 -7.03 -60.18 -1.88
N ASP A 266 -5.99 -59.61 -2.48
CA ASP A 266 -4.78 -60.35 -2.89
C ASP A 266 -4.04 -60.95 -1.68
N GLN A 267 -3.98 -60.24 -0.54
CA GLN A 267 -3.41 -60.76 0.70
C GLN A 267 -4.21 -61.94 1.26
N GLN A 268 -5.54 -61.84 1.32
CA GLN A 268 -6.41 -62.92 1.78
C GLN A 268 -6.32 -64.15 0.86
N GLN A 269 -6.23 -63.96 -0.46
CA GLN A 269 -6.03 -65.06 -1.41
C GLN A 269 -4.65 -65.72 -1.23
N ALA A 270 -3.60 -64.95 -0.95
CA ALA A 270 -2.28 -65.48 -0.65
C ALA A 270 -2.27 -66.30 0.66
N GLU A 271 -2.97 -65.84 1.70
CA GLU A 271 -3.13 -66.55 2.97
C GLU A 271 -3.95 -67.84 2.82
N GLN A 272 -5.03 -67.82 2.04
CA GLN A 272 -5.82 -69.02 1.73
C GLN A 272 -5.04 -70.05 0.90
N GLN A 273 -4.20 -69.61 -0.03
CA GLN A 273 -3.31 -70.50 -0.79
C GLN A 273 -2.18 -71.09 0.09
N GLN A 274 -1.72 -70.38 1.11
CA GLN A 274 -0.78 -70.93 2.10
C GLN A 274 -1.44 -71.95 3.04
N HIS A 275 -2.69 -71.74 3.45
CA HIS A 275 -3.42 -72.71 4.28
C HIS A 275 -3.86 -73.99 3.55
N GLN A 276 -4.05 -73.96 2.23
CA GLN A 276 -4.29 -75.18 1.45
C GLN A 276 -3.01 -76.00 1.16
N GLN A 277 -1.81 -75.42 1.33
CA GLN A 277 -0.53 -76.15 1.18
C GLN A 277 0.03 -76.75 2.47
N SER A 278 -0.55 -76.47 3.65
CA SER A 278 -0.10 -77.07 4.93
C SER A 278 -0.76 -78.42 5.27
N GLY A 279 -1.49 -79.04 4.32
CA GLY A 279 -2.26 -80.27 4.52
C GLY A 279 -1.80 -81.54 3.78
N SER A 280 -0.62 -81.56 3.13
CA SER A 280 -0.08 -82.82 2.56
C SER A 280 1.44 -82.77 2.36
N HIS A 281 2.13 -83.79 2.86
CA HIS A 281 3.59 -83.95 2.78
C HIS A 281 4.09 -84.48 1.42
N LYS A 282 5.33 -84.06 1.10
CA LYS A 282 6.42 -84.70 0.30
C LYS A 282 6.55 -84.44 -1.21
N LYS A 283 7.75 -83.89 -1.52
CA LYS A 283 8.67 -84.12 -2.66
C LYS A 283 8.10 -84.07 -4.08
N SER A 284 8.50 -83.06 -4.86
CA SER A 284 9.41 -83.22 -6.03
C SER A 284 9.54 -81.92 -6.86
N ASP A 285 10.75 -81.77 -7.39
CA ASP A 285 11.21 -81.02 -8.57
C ASP A 285 10.77 -79.58 -8.93
N LYS A 286 11.80 -78.72 -8.88
CA LYS A 286 12.33 -77.87 -9.97
C LYS A 286 11.41 -77.42 -11.12
N LYS A 287 11.41 -76.08 -11.23
CA LYS A 287 11.34 -75.22 -12.45
C LYS A 287 9.97 -75.04 -13.09
N LEU A 288 9.45 -73.81 -13.02
CA LEU A 288 9.50 -72.85 -14.14
C LEU A 288 9.14 -71.44 -13.66
N LYS A 289 10.07 -70.50 -13.83
CA LYS A 289 9.83 -69.05 -13.63
C LYS A 289 8.87 -68.57 -14.73
N LYS A 290 7.65 -68.19 -14.36
CA LYS A 290 6.76 -67.40 -15.25
C LYS A 290 7.04 -65.92 -15.01
N LYS A 291 7.77 -65.33 -15.96
CA LYS A 291 8.15 -63.93 -16.05
C LYS A 291 6.88 -63.08 -16.22
N ILE A 292 6.42 -62.42 -15.14
CA ILE A 292 5.42 -61.35 -15.22
C ILE A 292 6.13 -60.12 -15.77
N GLN A 293 5.64 -59.67 -16.93
CA GLN A 293 6.07 -58.48 -17.63
C GLN A 293 5.70 -57.26 -16.77
N GLN A 294 6.71 -56.58 -16.23
CA GLN A 294 6.55 -55.31 -15.56
C GLN A 294 6.03 -54.29 -16.58
N GLN A 295 4.83 -53.77 -16.38
CA GLN A 295 4.44 -52.51 -16.99
C GLN A 295 5.21 -51.35 -16.32
N PRO A 296 5.65 -50.35 -17.08
CA PRO A 296 6.48 -49.28 -16.56
C PRO A 296 5.69 -48.39 -15.61
N ARG A 297 6.27 -48.09 -14.44
CA ARG A 297 5.83 -47.03 -13.54
C ARG A 297 5.84 -45.69 -14.31
N PRO A 298 4.84 -44.81 -14.12
CA PRO A 298 4.93 -43.45 -14.64
C PRO A 298 6.12 -42.72 -14.00
N SER A 299 6.73 -41.89 -14.82
CA SER A 299 8.01 -41.22 -14.60
C SER A 299 7.95 -40.20 -13.45
N LYS A 300 9.11 -39.96 -12.83
CA LYS A 300 9.37 -38.96 -11.76
C LYS A 300 9.05 -37.50 -12.12
N VAL A 301 8.43 -37.22 -13.26
CA VAL A 301 8.21 -35.86 -13.76
C VAL A 301 6.91 -35.25 -13.19
N ASP A 302 5.90 -36.06 -12.88
CA ASP A 302 4.62 -35.55 -12.33
C ASP A 302 4.67 -35.18 -10.84
N SER A 303 5.64 -35.72 -10.08
CA SER A 303 5.80 -35.36 -8.66
C SER A 303 6.39 -33.96 -8.46
N VAL A 304 7.10 -33.41 -9.45
CA VAL A 304 7.72 -32.08 -9.34
C VAL A 304 6.69 -30.97 -9.60
N VAL A 305 5.70 -31.22 -10.47
CA VAL A 305 4.66 -30.22 -10.79
C VAL A 305 3.70 -30.03 -9.60
N SER A 306 3.39 -31.09 -8.85
CA SER A 306 2.51 -31.03 -7.68
C SER A 306 3.14 -30.32 -6.47
N ALA A 307 4.47 -30.26 -6.38
CA ALA A 307 5.17 -29.62 -5.27
C ALA A 307 5.39 -28.10 -5.46
N VAL A 308 5.24 -27.58 -6.69
CA VAL A 308 5.55 -26.16 -7.01
C VAL A 308 4.38 -25.21 -6.72
N GLU A 309 3.13 -25.67 -6.73
CA GLU A 309 1.97 -24.76 -6.60
C GLU A 309 1.46 -24.55 -5.16
N SER A 310 2.07 -25.18 -4.16
CA SER A 310 1.67 -25.04 -2.74
C SER A 310 2.56 -24.13 -1.89
N ALA A 311 3.59 -23.50 -2.47
CA ALA A 311 4.49 -22.62 -1.72
C ALA A 311 4.10 -21.15 -1.94
N GLY A 312 3.34 -20.60 -1.00
CA GLY A 312 3.20 -19.16 -0.84
C GLY A 312 4.59 -18.51 -0.74
N ILE A 313 4.78 -17.42 -1.47
CA ILE A 313 6.02 -16.64 -1.53
C ILE A 313 6.48 -16.29 -0.10
N LYS A 314 7.54 -16.95 0.37
CA LYS A 314 8.30 -16.54 1.55
C LYS A 314 9.64 -15.99 1.06
N PHE A 315 9.89 -14.72 1.39
CA PHE A 315 11.19 -14.10 1.16
C PHE A 315 12.25 -14.80 2.01
N THR A 316 13.33 -15.25 1.37
CA THR A 316 14.50 -15.79 2.07
C THR A 316 15.34 -14.64 2.61
N ASP A 317 15.36 -14.48 3.92
CA ASP A 317 16.29 -13.60 4.63
C ASP A 317 17.69 -14.23 4.53
N LEU A 318 18.52 -13.71 3.62
CA LEU A 318 19.94 -14.06 3.51
C LEU A 318 20.72 -13.37 4.63
N ARG A 319 20.82 -14.02 5.79
CA ARG A 319 21.97 -13.81 6.68
C ARG A 319 23.10 -14.71 6.21
N GLY A 320 24.12 -14.11 5.60
CA GLY A 320 25.38 -14.78 5.32
C GLY A 320 26.13 -15.08 6.62
N THR A 321 26.46 -16.35 6.83
CA THR A 321 27.55 -16.77 7.70
C THR A 321 28.82 -16.84 6.86
N VAL A 322 29.86 -16.25 7.43
CA VAL A 322 31.24 -16.19 6.96
C VAL A 322 31.86 -17.59 7.04
N ASP A 323 32.62 -17.95 6.01
CA ASP A 323 33.92 -18.63 6.14
C ASP A 323 34.88 -18.00 5.12
#